data_AF-D7CGP3-F1
#
_entry.id   AF-D7CGP3-F1
#
_cell.length_a   1.000
_cell.length_b   1.000
_cell.length_c   1.000
_cell.angle_alpha   90.00
_cell.angle_beta   90.00
_cell.angle_gamma   90.00
#
_symmetry.space_group_name_H-M   'P 1'
#
loop_
_entity.id
_entity.type
_entity.pdbx_description
1 polymer ?
#
loop_
_entity_poly.entity_id
_entity_poly.type
_entity_poly.pdbx_seq_one_letter_code
_entity_poly.pdbx_strand_id
1 'polypeptide(L)'
;METASRLFREQGAHISVADLMKACGLTHGGFYKQFASKDALIDEATTHAFEELTQLRDAGLEQHAGQRDAAQQTLIDTYLSTEHRDGTADGCPVAALATDMARGLGDRDAHRVYTEGVSDFAEWLSTEDQDGITRLCTMLGALVLARATKGSPLSEEILTTARAALTATS
;
A
#
# COMPACT_ATOMS: atom_id res chain seq x y z
N MET A 1 4.68 -15.21 -4.89
CA MET A 1 4.80 -13.74 -4.87
C MET A 1 3.98 -13.14 -3.75
N GLU A 2 2.72 -13.53 -3.60
CA GLU A 2 1.85 -13.19 -2.46
C GLU A 2 2.56 -13.14 -1.08
N THR A 3 3.22 -14.21 -0.65
CA THR A 3 3.95 -14.24 0.64
C THR A 3 5.08 -13.21 0.73
N ALA A 4 5.83 -13.01 -0.35
CA ALA A 4 6.94 -12.06 -0.37
C ALA A 4 6.44 -10.60 -0.39
N SER A 5 5.41 -10.32 -1.19
CA SER A 5 4.71 -9.03 -1.25
C SER A 5 4.17 -8.65 0.14
N ARG A 6 3.44 -9.57 0.79
CA ARG A 6 2.94 -9.39 2.16
C ARG A 6 4.07 -9.12 3.17
N LEU A 7 5.16 -9.88 3.13
CA LEU A 7 6.28 -9.69 4.05
C LEU A 7 6.99 -8.36 3.84
N PHE A 8 7.17 -7.91 2.60
CA PHE A 8 7.69 -6.57 2.34
C PHE A 8 6.73 -5.49 2.81
N ARG A 9 5.41 -5.72 2.75
CA ARG A 9 4.45 -4.75 3.32
C ARG A 9 4.52 -4.66 4.84
N GLU A 10 4.71 -5.79 5.52
CA GLU A 10 4.76 -5.87 6.98
C GLU A 10 6.10 -5.40 7.56
N GLN A 11 7.20 -5.77 6.91
CA GLN A 11 8.54 -5.69 7.45
C GLN A 11 9.47 -4.87 6.57
N GLY A 12 9.06 -4.35 5.41
CA GLY A 12 9.93 -3.66 4.46
C GLY A 12 10.95 -4.57 3.78
N ALA A 13 11.65 -4.03 2.78
CA ALA A 13 12.65 -4.73 1.97
C ALA A 13 13.96 -5.01 2.72
N HIS A 14 14.08 -4.64 4.00
CA HIS A 14 15.25 -4.95 4.82
C HIS A 14 15.28 -6.40 5.34
N ILE A 15 14.17 -7.14 5.26
CA ILE A 15 14.14 -8.58 5.57
C ILE A 15 15.23 -9.33 4.78
N SER A 16 15.95 -10.23 5.45
CA SER A 16 16.99 -11.02 4.77
C SER A 16 16.36 -12.05 3.83
N VAL A 17 17.08 -12.44 2.77
CA VAL A 17 16.64 -13.55 1.89
C VAL A 17 16.45 -14.83 2.71
N ALA A 18 17.26 -15.05 3.74
CA ALA A 18 17.14 -16.21 4.61
C ALA A 18 15.82 -16.20 5.41
N ASP A 19 15.45 -15.06 5.98
CA ASP A 19 14.21 -14.90 6.76
C ASP A 19 12.97 -14.97 5.86
N LEU A 20 13.05 -14.37 4.67
CA LEU A 20 12.01 -14.48 3.65
C LEU A 20 11.79 -15.95 3.24
N MET A 21 12.86 -16.67 2.94
CA MET A 21 12.79 -18.07 2.52
C MET A 21 12.24 -18.97 3.62
N LYS A 22 12.66 -18.71 4.87
CA LYS A 22 12.10 -19.37 6.04
C LYS A 22 10.60 -19.12 6.18
N ALA A 23 10.15 -17.89 5.97
CA ALA A 23 8.72 -17.54 6.01
C ALA A 23 7.92 -18.16 4.86
N CYS A 24 8.55 -18.39 3.71
CA CYS A 24 7.97 -19.10 2.56
C CYS A 24 8.04 -20.64 2.67
N GLY A 25 8.64 -21.20 3.73
CA GLY A 25 8.86 -22.64 3.86
C GLY A 25 9.85 -23.22 2.84
N LEU A 26 10.69 -22.38 2.23
CA LEU A 26 11.63 -22.75 1.19
C LEU A 26 13.07 -22.78 1.73
N THR A 27 13.92 -23.62 1.15
CA THR A 27 15.35 -23.69 1.51
C THR A 27 16.14 -22.58 0.82
N HIS A 28 17.25 -22.12 1.41
CA HIS A 28 18.07 -21.01 0.86
C HIS A 28 18.49 -21.21 -0.61
N GLY A 29 18.66 -22.45 -1.06
CA GLY A 29 18.97 -22.78 -2.46
C GLY A 29 17.78 -22.72 -3.43
N GLY A 30 16.55 -22.70 -2.92
CA GLY A 30 15.33 -22.51 -3.72
C GLY A 30 15.13 -21.06 -4.17
N PHE A 31 15.70 -20.09 -3.46
CA PHE A 31 15.56 -18.67 -3.76
C PHE A 31 16.18 -18.34 -5.10
N TYR A 32 17.44 -18.69 -5.28
CA TYR A 32 18.23 -18.39 -6.48
C TYR A 32 17.81 -19.22 -7.71
N LYS A 33 16.88 -20.17 -7.54
CA LYS A 33 16.19 -20.83 -8.66
C LYS A 33 14.99 -20.05 -9.18
N GLN A 34 14.47 -19.13 -8.37
CA GLN A 34 13.28 -18.32 -8.67
C GLN A 34 13.66 -16.86 -8.97
N PHE A 35 14.64 -16.31 -8.23
CA PHE A 35 15.06 -14.91 -8.35
C PHE A 35 16.55 -14.80 -8.60
N ALA A 36 16.93 -13.95 -9.55
CA ALA A 36 18.33 -13.69 -9.87
C ALA A 36 19.08 -12.96 -8.73
N SER A 37 18.37 -12.10 -7.99
CA SER A 37 18.91 -11.34 -6.86
C SER A 37 17.79 -10.93 -5.90
N LYS A 38 18.15 -10.34 -4.76
CA LYS A 38 17.19 -9.71 -3.87
C LYS A 38 16.50 -8.51 -4.53
N ASP A 39 17.23 -7.75 -5.34
CA ASP A 39 16.67 -6.60 -6.07
C ASP A 39 15.65 -7.06 -7.13
N ALA A 40 15.93 -8.15 -7.85
CA ALA A 40 14.97 -8.73 -8.80
C ALA A 40 13.67 -9.18 -8.11
N LEU A 41 13.78 -9.70 -6.87
CA LEU A 41 12.59 -10.00 -6.07
C LEU A 41 11.84 -8.72 -5.67
N ILE A 42 12.54 -7.64 -5.31
CA ILE A 42 11.92 -6.35 -4.97
C ILE A 42 11.18 -5.79 -6.18
N ASP A 43 11.75 -5.88 -7.37
CA ASP A 43 11.11 -5.46 -8.63
C ASP A 43 9.82 -6.25 -8.89
N GLU A 44 9.86 -7.59 -8.80
CA GLU A 44 8.68 -8.44 -8.98
C GLU A 44 7.62 -8.22 -7.90
N ALA A 45 8.03 -8.08 -6.64
CA ALA A 45 7.10 -7.84 -5.55
C ALA A 45 6.45 -6.45 -5.64
N THR A 46 7.19 -5.43 -6.06
CA THR A 46 6.66 -4.08 -6.30
C THR A 46 5.62 -4.12 -7.42
N THR A 47 5.96 -4.75 -8.54
CA THR A 47 5.03 -4.94 -9.68
C THR A 47 3.76 -5.65 -9.24
N HIS A 48 3.90 -6.79 -8.58
CA HIS A 48 2.77 -7.56 -8.09
C HIS A 48 1.89 -6.77 -7.12
N ALA A 49 2.48 -5.98 -6.23
CA ALA A 49 1.71 -5.21 -5.24
C ALA A 49 0.89 -4.07 -5.89
N PHE A 50 1.38 -3.44 -6.96
CA PHE A 50 0.61 -2.45 -7.73
C PHE A 50 -0.43 -3.09 -8.65
N GLU A 51 -0.19 -4.28 -9.17
CA GLU A 51 -1.21 -5.07 -9.87
C GLU A 51 -2.37 -5.43 -8.92
N GLU A 52 -2.07 -5.89 -7.71
CA GLU A 52 -3.08 -6.17 -6.66
C GLU A 52 -3.91 -4.91 -6.33
N LEU A 53 -3.26 -3.75 -6.20
CA LEU A 53 -3.95 -2.48 -5.97
C LEU A 53 -4.88 -2.11 -7.13
N THR A 54 -4.43 -2.32 -8.36
CA THR A 54 -5.21 -2.07 -9.57
C THR A 54 -6.43 -2.98 -9.63
N GLN A 55 -6.27 -4.27 -9.33
CA GLN A 55 -7.36 -5.24 -9.28
C GLN A 55 -8.38 -4.91 -8.18
N LEU A 56 -7.91 -4.53 -6.98
CA LEU A 56 -8.78 -4.12 -5.88
C LEU A 56 -9.63 -2.90 -6.26
N ARG A 57 -9.00 -1.92 -6.92
CA ARG A 57 -9.66 -0.71 -7.44
C ARG A 57 -10.73 -1.07 -8.46
N ASP A 58 -10.40 -1.91 -9.43
CA ASP A 58 -11.32 -2.28 -10.51
C ASP A 58 -12.50 -3.09 -9.97
N ALA A 59 -12.25 -4.04 -9.07
CA ALA A 59 -13.29 -4.79 -8.37
C ALA A 59 -14.21 -3.87 -7.53
N GLY A 60 -13.65 -2.90 -6.83
CA GLY A 60 -14.43 -1.89 -6.10
C GLY A 60 -15.30 -1.05 -7.03
N LEU A 61 -14.76 -0.65 -8.19
CA LEU A 61 -15.52 0.09 -9.19
C LEU A 61 -16.69 -0.74 -9.75
N GLU A 62 -16.46 -2.02 -10.04
CA GLU A 62 -17.48 -2.97 -10.48
C GLU A 62 -18.57 -3.17 -9.42
N GLN A 63 -18.19 -3.34 -8.15
CA GLN A 63 -19.12 -3.47 -7.02
C GLN A 63 -20.06 -2.26 -6.91
N HIS A 64 -19.58 -1.08 -7.28
CA HIS A 64 -20.34 0.16 -7.29
C HIS A 64 -20.89 0.52 -8.68
N ALA A 65 -21.03 -0.45 -9.59
CA ALA A 65 -21.61 -0.28 -10.92
C ALA A 65 -20.99 0.87 -11.74
N GLY A 66 -19.67 1.08 -11.60
CA GLY A 66 -18.95 2.16 -12.26
C GLY A 66 -19.00 3.52 -11.55
N GLN A 67 -19.68 3.62 -10.39
CA GLN A 67 -19.75 4.85 -9.60
C GLN A 67 -18.43 5.05 -8.84
N ARG A 68 -17.50 5.77 -9.47
CA ARG A 68 -16.17 6.05 -8.92
C ARG A 68 -16.21 6.70 -7.54
N ASP A 69 -17.10 7.66 -7.31
CA ASP A 69 -17.20 8.36 -6.02
C ASP A 69 -17.58 7.40 -4.88
N ALA A 70 -18.53 6.50 -5.13
CA ALA A 70 -18.92 5.48 -4.15
C ALA A 70 -17.80 4.47 -3.89
N ALA A 71 -17.05 4.07 -4.92
CA ALA A 71 -15.90 3.19 -4.77
C ALA A 71 -14.75 3.87 -3.99
N GLN A 72 -14.47 5.14 -4.27
CA GLN A 72 -13.49 5.94 -3.54
C GLN A 72 -13.89 6.11 -2.06
N GLN A 73 -15.17 6.38 -1.80
CA GLN A 73 -15.71 6.50 -0.44
C GLN A 73 -15.47 5.21 0.34
N THR A 74 -15.86 4.06 -0.21
CA THR A 74 -15.65 2.74 0.40
C THR A 74 -14.17 2.47 0.65
N LEU A 75 -13.29 2.83 -0.29
CA LEU A 75 -11.85 2.69 -0.10
C LEU A 75 -11.36 3.55 1.07
N ILE A 76 -11.74 4.82 1.14
CA ILE A 76 -11.33 5.74 2.21
C ILE A 76 -11.79 5.21 3.56
N ASP A 77 -13.04 4.75 3.66
CA ASP A 77 -13.59 4.19 4.89
C ASP A 77 -12.85 2.93 5.34
N THR A 78 -12.52 2.05 4.39
CA THR A 78 -11.77 0.81 4.65
C THR A 78 -10.32 1.11 5.05
N TYR A 79 -9.67 2.04 4.34
CA TYR A 79 -8.28 2.43 4.56
C TYR A 79 -8.09 3.10 5.92
N LEU A 80 -9.01 4.00 6.30
CA LEU A 80 -9.00 4.74 7.56
C LEU A 80 -9.84 4.04 8.64
N SER A 81 -9.82 2.71 8.65
CA SER A 81 -10.49 1.90 9.67
C SER A 81 -9.53 1.46 10.77
N THR A 82 -10.09 1.13 11.93
CA THR A 82 -9.34 0.51 13.03
C THR A 82 -8.79 -0.86 12.64
N GLU A 83 -9.52 -1.60 11.80
CA GLU A 83 -9.08 -2.89 11.26
C GLU A 83 -7.81 -2.75 10.42
N HIS A 84 -7.77 -1.76 9.51
CA HIS A 84 -6.55 -1.46 8.74
C HIS A 84 -5.44 -0.90 9.63
N ARG A 85 -5.76 -0.07 10.64
CA ARG A 85 -4.74 0.36 11.63
C ARG A 85 -4.11 -0.85 12.31
N ASP A 86 -4.92 -1.83 12.71
CA ASP A 86 -4.50 -2.96 13.52
C ASP A 86 -3.87 -4.11 12.71
N GLY A 87 -4.20 -4.21 11.41
CA GLY A 87 -3.61 -5.15 10.46
C GLY A 87 -2.49 -4.53 9.61
N THR A 88 -1.30 -5.14 9.58
CA THR A 88 -0.16 -4.68 8.75
C THR A 88 -0.01 -5.48 7.46
N ALA A 89 -0.62 -6.66 7.36
CA ALA A 89 -0.47 -7.60 6.25
C ALA A 89 -1.05 -7.09 4.91
N ASP A 90 -2.14 -6.33 5.00
CA ASP A 90 -2.92 -5.85 3.84
C ASP A 90 -2.74 -4.33 3.62
N GLY A 91 -1.57 -3.82 4.01
CA GLY A 91 -1.24 -2.41 3.87
C GLY A 91 -1.21 -1.92 2.41
N CYS A 92 -1.43 -0.62 2.22
CA CYS A 92 -1.25 0.03 0.93
C CYS A 92 0.19 -0.14 0.41
N PRO A 93 0.39 -0.62 -0.84
CA PRO A 93 1.73 -0.81 -1.39
C PRO A 93 2.53 0.49 -1.49
N VAL A 94 1.84 1.62 -1.73
CA VAL A 94 2.45 2.96 -1.69
C VAL A 94 3.06 3.22 -0.33
N ALA A 95 2.30 3.04 0.75
CA ALA A 95 2.78 3.30 2.10
C ALA A 95 3.92 2.35 2.50
N ALA A 96 3.80 1.08 2.11
CA ALA A 96 4.67 0.03 2.59
C ALA A 96 6.04 0.05 1.90
N LEU A 97 6.10 0.36 0.60
CA LEU A 97 7.34 0.40 -0.17
C LEU A 97 8.00 1.80 -0.19
N ALA A 98 7.31 2.85 0.27
CA ALA A 98 7.82 4.22 0.24
C ALA A 98 9.22 4.38 0.84
N THR A 99 9.47 3.76 2.00
CA THR A 99 10.76 3.88 2.68
C THR A 99 11.87 3.11 1.97
N ASP A 100 11.53 1.98 1.35
CA ASP A 100 12.49 1.16 0.62
C ASP A 100 12.90 1.85 -0.69
N MET A 101 11.93 2.41 -1.41
CA MET A 101 12.18 3.23 -2.61
C MET A 101 12.97 4.49 -2.26
N ALA A 102 12.66 5.16 -1.13
CA ALA A 102 13.42 6.33 -0.69
C ALA A 102 14.90 6.00 -0.36
N ARG A 103 15.20 4.74 0.00
CA ARG A 103 16.57 4.26 0.25
C ARG A 103 17.27 3.74 -1.00
N GLY A 104 16.60 3.72 -2.15
CA GLY A 104 17.15 3.21 -3.41
C GLY A 104 17.24 1.69 -3.47
N LEU A 105 16.31 0.98 -2.82
CA LEU A 105 16.22 -0.49 -2.90
C LEU A 105 15.40 -0.91 -4.12
N GLY A 106 15.83 -1.98 -4.80
CA GLY A 106 15.32 -2.38 -6.12
C GLY A 106 16.14 -1.76 -7.26
N ASP A 107 15.97 -2.25 -8.49
CA ASP A 107 16.61 -1.65 -9.67
C ASP A 107 15.74 -0.49 -10.20
N ARG A 108 16.17 0.11 -11.32
CA ARG A 108 15.43 1.17 -12.02
C ARG A 108 13.98 0.79 -12.33
N ASP A 109 13.70 -0.49 -12.55
CA ASP A 109 12.35 -0.95 -12.85
C ASP A 109 11.41 -0.86 -11.64
N ALA A 110 11.82 -1.24 -10.41
CA ALA A 110 11.01 -1.03 -9.21
C ALA A 110 10.68 0.45 -8.98
N HIS A 111 11.67 1.33 -9.12
CA HIS A 111 11.46 2.77 -8.95
C HIS A 111 10.48 3.35 -9.98
N ARG A 112 10.57 2.90 -11.23
CA ARG A 112 9.66 3.31 -12.30
C ARG A 112 8.24 2.83 -12.01
N VAL A 113 8.07 1.53 -11.73
CA VAL A 113 6.77 0.93 -11.41
C VAL A 113 6.14 1.60 -10.19
N TYR A 114 6.93 1.85 -9.15
CA TYR A 114 6.45 2.54 -7.96
C TYR A 114 5.97 3.97 -8.30
N THR A 115 6.74 4.71 -9.09
CA THR A 115 6.40 6.08 -9.48
C THR A 115 5.12 6.13 -10.30
N GLU A 116 5.01 5.26 -11.31
CA GLU A 116 3.82 5.12 -12.15
C GLU A 116 2.60 4.72 -11.31
N GLY A 117 2.72 3.69 -10.48
CA GLY A 117 1.62 3.21 -9.65
C GLY A 117 1.14 4.24 -8.62
N VAL A 118 2.05 5.05 -8.05
CA VAL A 118 1.67 6.18 -7.19
C VAL A 118 0.91 7.25 -7.97
N SER A 119 1.38 7.58 -9.17
CA SER A 119 0.72 8.55 -10.05
C SER A 119 -0.68 8.09 -10.43
N ASP A 120 -0.83 6.85 -10.88
CA ASP A 120 -2.10 6.27 -11.30
C ASP A 120 -3.10 6.20 -10.14
N PHE A 121 -2.62 5.85 -8.95
CA PHE A 121 -3.48 5.77 -7.77
C PHE A 121 -3.91 7.16 -7.29
N ALA A 122 -3.00 8.15 -7.31
CA ALA A 122 -3.36 9.53 -7.03
C ALA A 122 -4.38 10.06 -8.04
N GLU A 123 -4.16 9.83 -9.34
CA GLU A 123 -5.10 10.24 -10.39
C GLU A 123 -6.48 9.59 -10.21
N TRP A 124 -6.54 8.31 -9.85
CA TRP A 124 -7.79 7.62 -9.55
C TRP A 124 -8.44 8.14 -8.25
N LEU A 125 -7.68 8.67 -7.29
CA LEU A 125 -8.24 9.30 -6.09
C LEU A 125 -8.74 10.72 -6.34
N SER A 126 -8.35 11.41 -7.42
CA SER A 126 -8.83 12.76 -7.68
C SER A 126 -10.36 12.84 -7.78
N THR A 127 -10.91 13.99 -7.40
CA THR A 127 -12.32 14.40 -7.54
C THR A 127 -12.37 15.79 -8.16
N GLU A 128 -13.56 16.34 -8.41
CA GLU A 128 -13.70 17.72 -8.90
C GLU A 128 -13.16 18.75 -7.89
N ASP A 129 -13.35 18.50 -6.58
CA ASP A 129 -13.04 19.47 -5.53
C ASP A 129 -11.72 19.21 -4.79
N GLN A 130 -11.17 18.00 -4.90
CA GLN A 130 -9.94 17.60 -4.19
C GLN A 130 -8.94 16.91 -5.11
N ASP A 131 -7.72 17.41 -5.07
CA ASP A 131 -6.54 16.83 -5.70
C ASP A 131 -6.21 15.45 -5.09
N GLY A 132 -6.00 14.47 -5.96
CA GLY A 132 -5.75 13.09 -5.56
C GLY A 132 -4.44 12.86 -4.81
N ILE A 133 -3.40 13.67 -5.07
CA ILE A 133 -2.15 13.61 -4.29
C ILE A 133 -2.42 14.03 -2.84
N THR A 134 -3.22 15.08 -2.65
CA THR A 134 -3.66 15.54 -1.32
C THR A 134 -4.46 14.48 -0.59
N ARG A 135 -5.39 13.81 -1.28
CA ARG A 135 -6.17 12.70 -0.70
C ARG A 135 -5.26 11.53 -0.30
N LEU A 136 -4.36 11.13 -1.20
CA LEU A 136 -3.39 10.06 -0.96
C LEU A 136 -2.50 10.37 0.26
N CYS A 137 -1.90 11.55 0.32
CA CYS A 137 -1.05 11.97 1.43
C CYS A 137 -1.80 11.98 2.76
N THR A 138 -3.05 12.47 2.76
CA THR A 138 -3.90 12.50 3.94
C THR A 138 -4.21 11.09 4.44
N MET A 139 -4.62 10.18 3.54
CA MET A 139 -4.91 8.78 3.88
C MET A 139 -3.68 8.10 4.50
N LEU A 140 -2.52 8.22 3.85
CA LEU A 140 -1.28 7.59 4.31
C LEU A 140 -0.82 8.16 5.65
N GLY A 141 -0.74 9.48 5.76
CA GLY A 141 -0.28 10.16 6.97
C GLY A 141 -1.18 9.84 8.17
N ALA A 142 -2.51 9.88 7.98
CA ALA A 142 -3.46 9.57 9.03
C ALA A 142 -3.31 8.15 9.54
N LEU A 143 -3.20 7.17 8.66
CA LEU A 143 -3.03 5.77 9.05
C LEU A 143 -1.71 5.55 9.82
N VAL A 144 -0.60 6.12 9.34
CA VAL A 144 0.71 6.01 9.99
C VAL A 144 0.68 6.61 11.39
N LEU A 145 0.14 7.82 11.54
CA LEU A 145 0.02 8.50 12.84
C LEU A 145 -0.95 7.77 13.77
N ALA A 146 -2.06 7.25 13.26
CA ALA A 146 -3.01 6.46 14.04
C ALA A 146 -2.36 5.16 14.56
N ARG A 147 -1.54 4.48 13.76
CA ARG A 147 -0.75 3.32 14.20
C ARG A 147 0.26 3.70 15.28
N ALA A 148 0.99 4.79 15.08
CA ALA A 148 1.99 5.27 16.04
C ALA A 148 1.40 5.69 17.39
N THR A 149 0.13 6.09 17.42
CA THR A 149 -0.59 6.54 18.61
C THR A 149 -1.59 5.51 19.14
N LYS A 150 -1.54 4.26 18.64
CA LYS A 150 -2.45 3.18 19.03
C LYS A 150 -2.52 3.02 20.55
N GLY A 151 -3.74 2.87 21.08
CA GLY A 151 -4.02 2.81 22.52
C GLY A 151 -4.31 4.17 23.17
N SER A 152 -4.14 5.27 22.44
CA SER A 152 -4.59 6.62 22.82
C SER A 152 -5.90 6.98 22.11
N PRO A 153 -6.79 7.81 22.73
CA PRO A 153 -7.93 8.41 22.03
C PRO A 153 -7.55 9.16 20.75
N LEU A 154 -6.32 9.71 20.69
CA LEU A 154 -5.80 10.41 19.52
C LEU A 154 -5.75 9.52 18.27
N SER A 155 -5.53 8.20 18.42
CA SER A 155 -5.46 7.26 17.30
C SER A 155 -6.76 7.24 16.49
N GLU A 156 -7.89 7.14 17.18
CA GLU A 156 -9.23 7.14 16.57
C GLU A 156 -9.62 8.53 16.06
N GLU A 157 -9.21 9.57 16.78
CA GLU A 157 -9.44 10.96 16.39
C GLU A 157 -8.79 11.29 15.05
N ILE A 158 -7.54 10.83 14.83
CA ILE A 158 -6.83 11.02 13.56
C ILE A 158 -7.59 10.34 12.40
N LEU A 159 -7.98 9.07 12.56
CA LEU A 159 -8.71 8.32 11.52
C LEU A 159 -10.04 9.02 11.17
N THR A 160 -10.78 9.43 12.19
CA THR A 160 -12.08 10.08 12.04
C THR A 160 -11.93 11.45 11.37
N THR A 161 -10.95 12.25 11.79
CA THR A 161 -10.69 13.59 11.24
C THR A 161 -10.29 13.51 9.78
N ALA A 162 -9.37 12.61 9.44
CA ALA A 162 -8.91 12.43 8.07
C ALA A 162 -10.05 11.94 7.16
N ARG A 163 -10.88 11.00 7.64
CA ARG A 163 -12.06 10.55 6.89
C ARG A 163 -13.01 11.72 6.62
N ALA A 164 -13.38 12.48 7.65
CA ALA A 164 -14.26 13.63 7.48
C ALA A 164 -13.73 14.66 6.48
N ALA A 165 -12.42 14.93 6.49
CA ALA A 165 -11.80 15.86 5.55
C ALA A 165 -11.84 15.38 4.08
N LEU A 166 -11.77 14.06 3.85
CA LEU A 166 -11.75 13.45 2.51
C LEU A 166 -13.12 13.19 1.91
N THR A 167 -14.17 13.24 2.74
CA THR A 167 -15.55 12.93 2.38
C THR A 167 -16.46 14.16 2.47
N ALA A 168 -15.96 15.28 3.00
CA ALA A 168 -16.66 16.55 2.98
C ALA A 168 -16.70 17.08 1.54
N THR A 169 -17.88 17.04 0.93
CA THR A 169 -18.17 17.76 -0.32
C THR A 169 -18.13 19.25 -0.02
N SER A 170 -17.37 20.02 -0.81
CA SER A 170 -17.39 21.49 -0.72
C SER A 170 -18.66 22.08 -1.35
#